data_AF-A0A8T6SME7-F1
#
_entry.id   AF-A0A8T6SME7-F1
#
_cell.length_a   1.000
_cell.length_b   1.000
_cell.length_c   1.000
_cell.angle_alpha   90.00
_cell.angle_beta   90.00
_cell.angle_gamma   90.00
#
_symmetry.space_group_name_H-M   'P 1'
#
loop_
_entity.id
_entity.type
_entity.pdbx_description
1 polymer ?
#
loop_
_entity_poly.entity_id
_entity_poly.type
_entity_poly.pdbx_seq_one_letter_code
_entity_poly.pdbx_strand_id
1 'polypeptide(L)'
;MENVTVDFEKATKMKLRFDTKVGKISTEDLWDLPLISQRGVSLDSIAKAVNAEVKASEEESFVERASNANTLAVFKLEIVKRVIAVKQEEAETKLNAAKERERKARIRELIATKEDESLAELSVEDLKKLL
;
A
#
# COMPACT_ATOMS: atom_id res chain seq x y z
N MET A 1 4.71 -4.56 -11.64
CA MET A 1 3.30 -4.15 -11.90
C MET A 1 3.40 -2.90 -12.73
N GLU A 2 2.77 -2.88 -13.91
CA GLU A 2 2.75 -1.70 -14.77
C GLU A 2 2.10 -0.54 -14.00
N ASN A 3 2.79 0.60 -13.92
CA ASN A 3 2.25 1.81 -13.29
C ASN A 3 1.18 2.38 -14.22
N VAL A 4 -0.02 1.81 -14.16
CA VAL A 4 -1.19 2.34 -14.86
C VAL A 4 -1.56 3.65 -14.18
N THR A 5 -1.42 4.76 -14.90
CA THR A 5 -1.94 6.06 -14.46
C THR A 5 -3.45 6.01 -14.53
N VAL A 6 -4.11 5.95 -13.37
CA VAL A 6 -5.58 5.86 -13.29
C VAL A 6 -6.18 7.24 -13.03
N ASP A 7 -7.19 7.60 -13.82
CA ASP A 7 -7.90 8.87 -13.72
C ASP A 7 -9.00 8.81 -12.63
N PHE A 8 -8.63 9.19 -11.40
CA PHE A 8 -9.58 9.30 -10.29
C PHE A 8 -10.58 10.45 -10.46
N GLU A 9 -10.26 11.50 -11.23
CA GLU A 9 -11.21 12.58 -11.52
C GLU A 9 -12.39 12.03 -12.34
N LYS A 10 -12.11 11.20 -13.34
CA LYS A 10 -13.15 10.50 -14.10
C LYS A 10 -13.96 9.56 -13.21
N ALA A 11 -13.31 8.78 -12.35
CA ALA A 11 -14.01 7.84 -11.45
C ALA A 11 -14.99 8.56 -10.51
N THR A 12 -14.59 9.69 -9.95
CA THR A 12 -15.40 10.50 -9.03
C THR A 12 -16.52 11.23 -9.78
N LYS A 13 -16.24 11.82 -10.95
CA LYS A 13 -17.28 12.42 -11.82
C LYS A 13 -18.35 11.42 -12.24
N MET A 14 -17.95 10.18 -12.55
CA MET A 14 -18.87 9.08 -12.90
C MET A 14 -19.60 8.50 -11.69
N LYS A 15 -19.21 8.88 -10.46
CA LYS A 15 -19.70 8.31 -9.20
C LYS A 15 -19.58 6.78 -9.22
N LEU A 16 -18.41 6.25 -9.58
CA LEU A 16 -18.20 4.81 -9.64
C LEU A 16 -18.61 4.13 -8.32
N ARG A 17 -19.24 2.97 -8.47
CA ARG A 17 -19.67 2.13 -7.36
C ARG A 17 -19.19 0.69 -7.55
N PHE A 18 -18.83 0.08 -6.44
CA PHE A 18 -18.32 -1.28 -6.36
C PHE A 18 -19.30 -2.12 -5.54
N ASP A 19 -19.72 -3.24 -6.09
CA ASP A 19 -20.60 -4.18 -5.41
C ASP A 19 -19.81 -4.98 -4.38
N THR A 20 -20.35 -5.06 -3.16
CA THR A 20 -19.76 -5.82 -2.05
C THR A 20 -20.84 -6.60 -1.31
N LYS A 21 -20.42 -7.52 -0.44
CA LYS A 21 -21.35 -8.34 0.37
C LYS A 21 -22.26 -7.52 1.30
N VAL A 22 -21.86 -6.28 1.64
CA VAL A 22 -22.61 -5.41 2.56
C VAL A 22 -23.30 -4.24 1.84
N GLY A 23 -23.23 -4.20 0.51
CA GLY A 23 -23.81 -3.15 -0.32
C GLY A 23 -22.81 -2.50 -1.26
N LYS A 24 -23.23 -1.43 -1.92
CA LYS A 24 -22.39 -0.68 -2.85
C LYS A 24 -21.54 0.34 -2.10
N ILE A 25 -20.26 0.40 -2.44
CA ILE A 25 -19.34 1.40 -1.91
C ILE A 25 -18.81 2.31 -3.03
N SER A 26 -18.37 3.50 -2.66
CA SER A 26 -17.80 4.51 -3.56
C SER A 26 -16.31 4.30 -3.84
N THR A 27 -15.76 5.11 -4.74
CA THR A 27 -14.30 5.14 -5.00
C THR A 27 -13.53 5.61 -3.77
N GLU A 28 -14.09 6.56 -3.02
CA GLU A 28 -13.51 7.12 -1.82
C GLU A 28 -13.43 6.07 -0.70
N ASP A 29 -14.51 5.29 -0.50
CA ASP A 29 -14.57 4.24 0.53
C ASP A 29 -13.48 3.16 0.35
N LEU A 30 -12.96 2.96 -0.87
CA LEU A 30 -11.86 2.02 -1.12
C LEU A 30 -10.62 2.35 -0.29
N TRP A 31 -10.36 3.64 -0.01
CA TRP A 31 -9.21 4.07 0.76
C TRP A 31 -9.28 3.65 2.23
N ASP A 32 -10.47 3.38 2.76
CA ASP A 32 -10.68 2.97 4.14
C ASP A 32 -10.66 1.44 4.31
N LEU A 33 -10.67 0.69 3.21
CA LEU A 33 -10.71 -0.78 3.26
C LEU A 33 -9.33 -1.41 3.52
N PRO A 34 -9.29 -2.55 4.22
CA PRO A 34 -8.07 -3.33 4.37
C PRO A 34 -7.69 -4.01 3.05
N LEU A 35 -6.40 -4.26 2.85
CA LEU A 35 -5.91 -5.05 1.70
C LEU A 35 -6.53 -6.45 1.68
N ILE A 36 -6.52 -7.12 2.83
CA ILE A 36 -7.04 -8.48 3.04
C ILE A 36 -7.90 -8.48 4.31
N SER A 37 -9.03 -9.19 4.27
CA SER A 37 -9.88 -9.43 5.44
C SER A 37 -10.46 -10.84 5.38
N GLN A 38 -10.53 -11.51 6.53
CA GLN A 38 -11.10 -12.86 6.65
C GLN A 38 -12.61 -12.84 6.91
N ARG A 39 -13.14 -11.73 7.44
CA ARG A 39 -14.52 -11.63 7.93
C ARG A 39 -15.32 -10.48 7.33
N GLY A 40 -14.66 -9.53 6.67
CA GLY A 40 -15.27 -8.32 6.12
C GLY A 40 -14.90 -8.08 4.67
N VAL A 41 -15.36 -6.95 4.14
CA VAL A 41 -14.98 -6.48 2.81
C VAL A 41 -13.50 -6.06 2.81
N SER A 42 -12.79 -6.45 1.75
CA SER A 42 -11.40 -6.05 1.51
C SER A 42 -11.17 -5.66 0.07
N LEU A 43 -10.09 -4.93 -0.19
CA LEU A 43 -9.66 -4.58 -1.54
C LEU A 43 -9.42 -5.82 -2.40
N ASP A 44 -8.82 -6.89 -1.85
CA ASP A 44 -8.66 -8.17 -2.56
C ASP A 44 -10.00 -8.79 -2.95
N SER A 45 -10.99 -8.78 -2.05
CA SER A 45 -12.31 -9.34 -2.35
C SER A 45 -13.04 -8.57 -3.46
N ILE A 46 -12.89 -7.24 -3.49
CA ILE A 46 -13.48 -6.38 -4.52
C ILE A 46 -12.75 -6.57 -5.84
N ALA A 47 -11.41 -6.60 -5.83
CA ALA A 47 -10.61 -6.83 -7.02
C ALA A 47 -10.98 -8.16 -7.70
N LYS A 48 -11.18 -9.22 -6.92
CA LYS A 48 -11.64 -10.52 -7.42
C LYS A 48 -13.02 -10.46 -8.06
N ALA A 49 -13.96 -9.77 -7.42
CA ALA A 49 -15.32 -9.61 -7.94
C ALA A 49 -15.32 -8.83 -9.27
N VAL A 50 -14.68 -7.66 -9.32
CA VAL A 50 -14.61 -6.84 -10.53
C VAL A 50 -13.84 -7.55 -11.65
N ASN A 51 -12.78 -8.30 -11.32
CA ASN A 51 -12.04 -9.09 -12.30
C ASN A 51 -12.88 -10.24 -12.87
N ALA A 52 -13.80 -10.82 -12.09
CA ALA A 52 -14.76 -11.79 -12.61
C ALA A 52 -15.75 -11.14 -13.58
N GLU A 53 -16.22 -9.91 -13.30
CA GLU A 53 -17.06 -9.13 -14.23
C GLU A 53 -16.34 -8.86 -15.56
N VAL A 54 -15.06 -8.47 -15.50
CA VAL A 54 -14.23 -8.26 -16.71
C VAL A 54 -14.19 -9.54 -17.54
N LYS A 55 -13.84 -10.68 -16.92
CA LYS A 55 -13.74 -11.97 -17.63
C LYS A 55 -15.06 -12.42 -18.24
N ALA A 56 -16.16 -12.31 -17.48
CA ALA A 56 -17.48 -12.64 -18.00
C ALA A 56 -17.83 -11.79 -19.24
N SER A 57 -17.48 -10.51 -19.23
CA SER A 57 -17.72 -9.62 -20.36
C SER A 57 -16.81 -9.88 -21.58
N GLU A 58 -15.65 -10.50 -21.38
CA GLU A 58 -14.77 -10.95 -22.47
C GLU A 58 -15.27 -12.26 -23.09
N GLU A 59 -15.75 -13.19 -22.26
CA GLU A 59 -16.27 -14.49 -22.68
C GLU A 59 -17.57 -14.38 -23.50
N GLU A 60 -18.40 -13.36 -23.26
CA GLU A 60 -19.66 -13.17 -24.00
C GLU A 60 -19.48 -12.52 -25.39
N SER A 61 -18.33 -11.90 -25.68
CA SER A 61 -18.11 -11.13 -26.92
C SER A 61 -17.09 -11.80 -27.85
N PHE A 62 -17.58 -12.66 -28.75
CA PHE A 62 -16.76 -13.25 -29.82
C PHE A 62 -16.79 -12.46 -31.15
N VAL A 63 -17.66 -11.44 -31.26
CA VAL A 63 -17.97 -10.77 -32.53
C VAL A 63 -17.83 -9.24 -32.44
N GLU A 64 -18.13 -8.63 -31.29
CA GLU A 64 -18.11 -7.17 -31.14
C GLU A 64 -16.80 -6.66 -30.49
N ARG A 65 -16.35 -5.47 -30.92
CA ARG A 65 -15.29 -4.73 -30.20
C ARG A 65 -15.74 -4.47 -28.76
N ALA A 66 -14.78 -4.33 -27.83
CA ALA A 66 -15.01 -4.15 -26.40
C ALA A 66 -16.25 -3.28 -26.10
N SER A 67 -17.24 -3.89 -25.43
CA SER A 67 -18.47 -3.19 -25.07
C SER A 67 -18.21 -2.10 -24.03
N ASN A 68 -19.13 -1.13 -23.91
CA ASN A 68 -19.06 -0.10 -22.86
C ASN A 68 -19.03 -0.70 -21.45
N ALA A 69 -19.71 -1.85 -21.25
CA ALA A 69 -19.71 -2.57 -19.98
C ALA A 69 -18.33 -3.17 -19.66
N ASN A 70 -17.68 -3.77 -20.65
CA ASN A 70 -16.31 -4.27 -20.52
C ASN A 70 -15.35 -3.11 -20.18
N THR A 71 -15.43 -1.99 -20.90
CA THR A 71 -14.58 -0.81 -20.63
C THR A 71 -14.78 -0.25 -19.22
N LEU A 72 -16.02 -0.25 -18.72
CA LEU A 72 -16.32 0.19 -17.36
C LEU A 72 -15.77 -0.78 -16.30
N ALA A 73 -15.92 -2.09 -16.50
CA ALA A 73 -15.41 -3.11 -15.58
C ALA A 73 -13.87 -3.09 -15.51
N VAL A 74 -13.20 -2.92 -16.66
CA VAL A 74 -11.74 -2.74 -16.73
C VAL A 74 -11.32 -1.49 -15.97
N PHE A 75 -12.00 -0.36 -16.20
CA PHE A 75 -11.69 0.89 -15.50
C PHE A 75 -11.90 0.79 -13.98
N LYS A 76 -12.98 0.12 -13.53
CA LYS A 76 -13.17 -0.19 -12.10
C LYS A 76 -12.02 -1.02 -11.54
N LEU A 77 -11.56 -2.03 -12.28
CA LEU A 77 -10.46 -2.90 -11.86
C LEU A 77 -9.15 -2.13 -11.72
N GLU A 78 -8.87 -1.22 -12.66
CA GLU A 78 -7.70 -0.34 -12.61
C GLU A 78 -7.69 0.55 -11.37
N ILE A 79 -8.83 1.18 -11.03
CA ILE A 79 -9.00 1.98 -9.81
C ILE A 79 -8.65 1.15 -8.58
N VAL A 80 -9.21 -0.05 -8.45
CA VAL A 80 -8.97 -0.92 -7.28
C VAL A 80 -7.49 -1.34 -7.21
N LYS A 81 -6.88 -1.71 -8.34
CA LYS A 81 -5.45 -2.05 -8.42
C LYS A 81 -4.57 -0.88 -7.98
N ARG A 82 -4.89 0.35 -8.39
CA ARG A 82 -4.14 1.54 -8.00
C ARG A 82 -4.23 1.80 -6.50
N VAL A 83 -5.42 1.69 -5.90
CA VAL A 83 -5.60 1.83 -4.45
C VAL A 83 -4.78 0.76 -3.70
N ILE A 84 -4.83 -0.50 -4.16
CA ILE A 84 -4.03 -1.60 -3.58
C ILE A 84 -2.54 -1.26 -3.61
N ALA A 85 -2.02 -0.84 -4.77
CA ALA A 85 -0.61 -0.52 -4.94
C ALA A 85 -0.16 0.60 -4.00
N VAL A 86 -0.93 1.69 -3.91
CA VAL A 86 -0.61 2.81 -2.99
C VAL A 86 -0.60 2.33 -1.54
N LYS A 87 -1.58 1.54 -1.11
CA LYS A 87 -1.62 1.06 0.29
C LYS A 87 -0.49 0.07 0.60
N GLN A 88 -0.05 -0.73 -0.36
CA GLN A 88 1.12 -1.59 -0.21
C GLN A 88 2.41 -0.76 -0.03
N GLU A 89 2.59 0.26 -0.87
CA GLU A 89 3.73 1.19 -0.80
C GLU A 89 3.76 1.97 0.53
N GLU A 90 2.61 2.44 1.01
CA GLU A 90 2.51 3.10 2.31
C GLU A 90 2.86 2.15 3.47
N ALA A 91 2.40 0.89 3.41
CA ALA A 91 2.70 -0.10 4.43
C ALA A 91 4.19 -0.46 4.45
N GLU A 92 4.80 -0.62 3.28
CA GLU A 92 6.24 -0.86 3.13
C GLU A 92 7.05 0.33 3.64
N THR A 93 6.66 1.55 3.29
CA THR A 93 7.33 2.78 3.75
C THR A 93 7.30 2.90 5.27
N LYS A 94 6.16 2.61 5.91
CA LYS A 94 6.04 2.61 7.38
C LYS A 94 6.91 1.55 8.03
N LEU A 95 6.94 0.34 7.46
CA LEU A 95 7.79 -0.76 7.94
C LEU A 95 9.28 -0.39 7.84
N ASN A 96 9.70 0.16 6.70
CA ASN A 96 11.09 0.54 6.46
C ASN A 96 11.51 1.70 7.38
N ALA A 97 10.64 2.68 7.62
CA ALA A 97 10.90 3.75 8.58
C ALA A 97 11.07 3.23 10.02
N ALA A 98 10.29 2.23 10.42
CA ALA A 98 10.43 1.59 11.73
C ALA A 98 11.75 0.82 11.86
N LYS A 99 12.10 0.00 10.86
CA LYS A 99 13.37 -0.74 10.81
C LYS A 99 14.58 0.20 10.85
N GLU A 100 14.55 1.29 10.09
CA GLU A 100 15.63 2.27 10.09
C GLU A 100 15.75 3.01 11.43
N ARG A 101 14.62 3.27 12.12
CA ARG A 101 14.64 3.85 13.46
C ARG A 101 15.30 2.91 14.46
N GLU A 102 14.94 1.63 14.44
CA GLU A 102 15.51 0.59 15.31
C GLU A 102 17.01 0.41 15.04
N ARG A 103 17.39 0.29 13.77
CA ARG A 103 18.80 0.20 13.35
C ARG A 103 19.61 1.39 13.85
N LYS A 104 19.11 2.62 13.66
CA LYS A 104 19.79 3.83 14.15
C LYS A 104 19.88 3.88 15.67
N ALA A 105 18.88 3.38 16.40
CA ALA A 105 18.94 3.29 17.86
C ALA A 105 20.05 2.33 18.32
N ARG A 106 20.14 1.15 17.69
CA ARG A 106 21.20 0.18 18.01
C ARG A 106 22.60 0.70 17.70
N ILE A 107 22.77 1.42 16.58
CA ILE A 107 24.05 2.04 16.23
C ILE A 107 24.46 3.08 17.29
N ARG A 108 23.54 3.92 17.76
CA ARG A 108 23.83 4.91 18.80
C ARG A 108 24.25 4.28 20.11
N GLU A 109 23.58 3.20 20.52
CA GLU A 109 23.94 2.44 21.73
C GLU A 109 25.37 1.88 21.62
N LEU A 110 25.72 1.28 20.47
CA LEU A 110 27.07 0.76 20.24
C LEU A 110 28.14 1.87 20.22
N ILE A 111 27.82 3.04 19.65
CA ILE A 111 28.72 4.20 19.68
C ILE A 111 28.96 4.63 21.14
N ALA A 112 27.89 4.80 21.93
CA ALA A 112 28.02 5.17 23.33
C ALA A 112 28.85 4.15 24.13
N THR A 113 28.60 2.85 23.94
CA THR A 113 29.42 1.80 24.57
C THR A 113 30.90 1.89 24.15
N LYS A 114 31.19 2.17 22.88
CA LYS A 114 32.57 2.30 22.39
C LYS A 114 33.26 3.56 22.91
N GLU A 115 32.53 4.66 23.02
CA GLU A 115 33.02 5.89 23.63
C GLU A 115 33.32 5.67 25.12
N ASP A 116 32.44 4.99 25.85
CA ASP A 116 32.64 4.63 27.27
C ASP A 116 33.85 3.69 27.45
N GLU A 117 33.99 2.65 26.61
CA GLU A 117 35.15 1.75 26.60
C GLU A 117 36.45 2.54 26.35
N SER A 118 36.46 3.43 25.36
CA SER A 118 37.63 4.26 25.03
C SER A 118 38.00 5.20 26.18
N LEU A 119 37.03 5.76 26.89
CA LEU A 119 37.28 6.59 28.07
C LEU A 119 37.80 5.75 29.24
N ALA A 120 37.29 4.53 29.42
CA ALA A 120 37.72 3.62 30.48
C ALA A 120 39.17 3.13 30.28
N GLU A 121 39.69 3.10 29.05
CA GLU A 121 41.08 2.75 28.74
C GLU A 121 42.10 3.87 29.04
N LEU A 122 41.65 5.11 29.19
CA LEU A 122 42.53 6.24 29.47
C LEU A 122 43.07 6.21 30.91
N SER A 123 44.28 6.75 31.10
CA SER A 123 44.83 6.95 32.44
C SER A 123 44.06 8.05 33.20
N VAL A 124 44.09 8.01 34.54
CA VAL A 124 43.46 9.04 35.38
C VAL A 124 43.99 10.45 35.06
N GLU A 125 45.27 10.58 34.70
CA GLU A 125 45.88 11.85 34.36
C GLU A 125 45.43 12.38 32.99
N ASP A 126 45.19 11.49 32.03
CA ASP A 126 44.65 11.87 30.72
C ASP A 126 43.16 12.20 30.79
N LEU A 127 42.38 11.48 31.60
CA LEU A 127 40.98 11.81 31.86
C LEU A 127 40.82 13.20 32.49
N LYS A 128 41.74 13.62 33.36
CA LYS A 128 41.73 14.97 33.97
C LYS A 128 42.03 16.10 32.97
N LYS A 129 42.74 15.82 31.86
CA LYS A 129 43.02 16.82 30.81
C LYS A 129 41.81 17.07 29.90
N LEU A 130 40.81 16.18 29.92
CA LEU A 130 39.58 16.27 29.14
C LEU A 130 38.43 17.02 29.86
N LEU A 131 38.62 17.34 31.15
CA LEU A 131 37.75 18.18 31.99
C LEU A 131 38.10 19.66 31.83
#